data_AF-A0A7R9Y687-F1
#
_entry.id   AF-A0A7R9Y687-F1
#
_cell.length_a   1.000
_cell.length_b   1.000
_cell.length_c   1.000
_cell.angle_alpha   90.00
_cell.angle_beta   90.00
_cell.angle_gamma   90.00
#
_symmetry.space_group_name_H-M   'P 1'
#
loop_
_entity.id
_entity.type
_entity.pdbx_description
1 polymer ?
#
loop_
_entity_poly.entity_id
_entity_poly.type
_entity_poly.pdbx_seq_one_letter_code
_entity_poly.pdbx_strand_id
1 'polypeptide(L)'
;RAKVGTAARVVAPRGECVPLADTLLVHGDRVSLGATTLVCIETPCHTPHHCVYAIVPAPDAPLSAAECVFTGDALFSGGVGAFFHGTAADCYAYTHGKLDVLPGSCKVFCGHEYTLTNARFATWLETTNASASGCSALGIQENPSSALGGGALGVNGAGINGVHGCVASGGSSGSGCGSGEASEAMASNDAGGAQE
;
A
#
# COMPACT_ATOMS: atom_id res chain seq x y z
N ARG A 1 -11.00 -2.56 -26.10
CA ARG A 1 -10.94 -2.20 -27.54
C ARG A 1 -9.52 -1.91 -28.05
N ALA A 2 -8.56 -1.47 -27.22
CA ALA A 2 -7.22 -1.05 -27.65
C ALA A 2 -6.36 -2.12 -28.36
N LYS A 3 -6.57 -3.42 -28.08
CA LYS A 3 -5.76 -4.49 -28.69
C LYS A 3 -6.15 -4.81 -30.14
N VAL A 4 -7.42 -4.65 -30.50
CA VAL A 4 -7.95 -5.12 -31.79
C VAL A 4 -7.24 -4.40 -32.93
N GLY A 5 -6.60 -5.16 -33.83
CA GLY A 5 -5.81 -4.61 -34.94
C GLY A 5 -4.35 -4.28 -34.59
N THR A 6 -3.85 -4.70 -33.42
CA THR A 6 -2.46 -4.50 -33.01
C THR A 6 -1.77 -5.84 -32.70
N ALA A 7 -0.44 -5.83 -32.70
CA ALA A 7 0.38 -6.95 -32.19
C ALA A 7 0.63 -6.85 -30.67
N ALA A 8 -0.10 -6.00 -29.95
CA ALA A 8 0.10 -5.80 -28.52
C ALA A 8 -0.29 -7.07 -27.75
N ARG A 9 0.58 -7.47 -26.81
CA ARG A 9 0.31 -8.56 -25.87
C ARG A 9 -0.37 -7.98 -24.62
N VAL A 10 -1.48 -8.59 -24.22
CA VAL A 10 -2.19 -8.26 -22.98
C VAL A 10 -1.83 -9.28 -21.92
N VAL A 11 -1.22 -8.80 -20.84
CA VAL A 11 -0.95 -9.59 -19.64
C VAL A 11 -1.92 -9.16 -18.54
N ALA A 12 -2.44 -10.12 -17.79
CA ALA A 12 -3.46 -9.88 -16.77
C ALA A 12 -3.35 -10.89 -15.62
N PRO A 13 -3.91 -10.60 -14.43
CA PRO A 13 -4.01 -11.59 -13.36
C PRO A 13 -4.88 -12.77 -13.77
N ARG A 14 -4.51 -13.99 -13.37
CA ARG A 14 -5.24 -15.21 -13.74
C ARG A 14 -6.68 -15.27 -13.25
N GLY A 15 -6.97 -14.68 -12.10
CA GLY A 15 -8.31 -14.71 -11.50
C GLY A 15 -9.22 -13.56 -11.91
N GLU A 16 -8.72 -12.59 -12.70
CA GLU A 16 -9.53 -11.48 -13.18
C GLU A 16 -10.07 -11.74 -14.59
N CYS A 17 -11.34 -11.40 -14.82
CA CYS A 17 -11.96 -11.48 -16.14
C CYS A 17 -11.52 -10.29 -17.02
N VAL A 18 -10.25 -10.27 -17.44
CA VAL A 18 -9.71 -9.21 -18.30
C VAL A 18 -9.94 -9.55 -19.78
N PRO A 19 -10.73 -8.75 -20.52
CA PRO A 19 -10.98 -9.03 -21.93
C PRO A 19 -9.70 -9.01 -22.75
N LEU A 20 -9.57 -10.00 -23.65
CA LEU A 20 -8.47 -10.13 -24.61
C LEU A 20 -7.09 -10.40 -23.99
N ALA A 21 -7.02 -10.89 -22.74
CA ALA A 21 -5.77 -11.34 -22.13
C ALA A 21 -5.12 -12.50 -22.91
N ASP A 22 -3.84 -12.37 -23.23
CA ASP A 22 -3.03 -13.42 -23.86
C ASP A 22 -2.29 -14.27 -22.83
N THR A 23 -1.90 -13.65 -21.71
CA THR A 23 -1.11 -14.29 -20.67
C THR A 23 -1.73 -13.98 -19.32
N LEU A 24 -2.03 -15.05 -18.58
CA LEU A 24 -2.61 -15.00 -17.26
C LEU A 24 -1.53 -15.25 -16.20
N LEU A 25 -1.20 -14.20 -15.46
CA LEU A 25 -0.14 -14.16 -14.47
C LEU A 25 -0.64 -14.59 -13.09
N VAL A 26 0.22 -15.23 -12.32
CA VAL A 26 0.07 -15.47 -10.88
C VAL A 26 1.20 -14.79 -10.11
N HIS A 27 1.11 -14.77 -8.78
CA HIS A 27 2.18 -14.22 -7.94
C HIS A 27 3.56 -14.80 -8.29
N GLY A 28 4.56 -13.93 -8.46
CA GLY A 28 5.94 -14.28 -8.77
C GLY A 28 6.24 -14.45 -10.25
N ASP A 29 5.22 -14.51 -11.13
CA ASP A 29 5.44 -14.60 -12.57
C ASP A 29 6.22 -13.37 -13.09
N ARG A 30 7.05 -13.63 -14.10
CA ARG A 30 7.97 -12.63 -14.66
C ARG A 30 7.78 -12.54 -16.16
N VAL A 31 7.70 -11.32 -16.67
CA VAL A 31 7.46 -11.00 -18.07
C VAL A 31 8.53 -10.03 -18.55
N SER A 32 9.36 -10.48 -19.50
CA SER A 32 10.35 -9.60 -20.13
C SER A 32 9.68 -8.54 -21.03
N LEU A 33 10.14 -7.30 -20.89
CA LEU A 33 9.72 -6.13 -21.64
C LEU A 33 10.97 -5.45 -22.22
N GLY A 34 11.49 -6.01 -23.31
CA GLY A 34 12.78 -5.58 -23.86
C GLY A 34 13.92 -5.85 -22.88
N ALA A 35 14.57 -4.79 -22.40
CA ALA A 35 15.67 -4.90 -21.43
C ALA A 35 15.20 -5.05 -19.98
N THR A 36 13.96 -4.70 -19.65
CA THR A 36 13.44 -4.77 -18.28
C THR A 36 12.54 -5.99 -18.10
N THR A 37 12.16 -6.27 -16.86
CA THR A 37 11.23 -7.35 -16.52
C THR A 37 10.15 -6.85 -15.58
N LEU A 38 8.90 -7.17 -15.93
CA LEU A 38 7.74 -6.99 -15.08
C LEU A 38 7.59 -8.21 -14.17
N VAL A 39 7.39 -7.98 -12.88
CA VAL A 39 7.16 -9.02 -11.86
C VAL A 39 5.77 -8.84 -11.30
N CYS A 40 4.96 -9.90 -11.38
CA CYS A 40 3.61 -9.94 -10.85
C CYS A 40 3.62 -10.18 -9.33
N ILE A 41 2.95 -9.34 -8.57
CA ILE A 41 2.81 -9.47 -7.12
C ILE A 41 1.31 -9.38 -6.78
N GLU A 42 0.69 -10.51 -6.45
CA GLU A 42 -0.71 -10.53 -5.98
C GLU A 42 -0.89 -9.76 -4.67
N THR A 43 -1.88 -8.86 -4.65
CA THR A 43 -2.28 -8.02 -3.52
C THR A 43 -3.81 -8.07 -3.34
N PRO A 44 -4.39 -9.25 -3.03
CA PRO A 44 -5.84 -9.42 -2.98
C PRO A 44 -6.41 -8.61 -1.82
N CYS A 45 -7.35 -7.70 -2.13
CA CYS A 45 -8.01 -6.84 -1.13
C CYS A 45 -9.08 -5.98 -1.81
N HIS A 46 -8.65 -5.07 -2.69
CA HIS A 46 -9.55 -4.22 -3.46
C HIS A 46 -10.42 -5.07 -4.38
N THR A 47 -9.79 -5.96 -5.14
CA THR A 47 -10.42 -7.10 -5.80
C THR A 47 -9.79 -8.42 -5.31
N PRO A 48 -10.48 -9.57 -5.46
CA PRO A 48 -9.96 -10.86 -4.99
C PRO A 48 -8.66 -11.30 -5.68
N HIS A 49 -8.39 -10.80 -6.87
CA HIS A 49 -7.24 -11.20 -7.69
C HIS A 49 -6.39 -10.02 -8.16
N HIS A 50 -6.47 -8.89 -7.43
CA HIS A 50 -5.68 -7.71 -7.71
C HIS A 50 -4.19 -8.04 -7.69
N CYS A 51 -3.43 -7.54 -8.67
CA CYS A 51 -1.99 -7.65 -8.72
C CYS A 51 -1.36 -6.27 -8.91
N VAL A 52 -0.19 -6.07 -8.31
CA VAL A 52 0.71 -4.97 -8.63
C VAL A 52 1.87 -5.49 -9.48
N TYR A 53 2.49 -4.59 -10.23
CA TYR A 53 3.53 -4.94 -11.20
C TYR A 53 4.80 -4.15 -10.93
N ALA A 54 5.83 -4.81 -10.41
CA ALA A 54 7.15 -4.20 -10.21
C ALA A 54 7.99 -4.33 -11.48
N ILE A 55 8.75 -3.29 -11.83
CA ILE A 55 9.71 -3.31 -12.94
C ILE A 55 11.12 -3.43 -12.36
N VAL A 56 11.82 -4.48 -12.78
CA VAL A 56 13.21 -4.76 -12.41
C VAL A 56 14.12 -4.70 -13.66
N PRO A 57 15.42 -4.40 -13.50
CA PRO A 57 16.31 -4.16 -14.64
C PRO A 57 16.72 -5.42 -15.42
N ALA A 58 16.47 -6.62 -14.88
CA ALA A 58 16.81 -7.88 -15.54
C ALA A 58 15.88 -9.04 -15.09
N PRO A 59 15.76 -10.13 -15.87
CA PRO A 59 14.86 -11.24 -15.54
C PRO A 59 15.07 -11.87 -14.17
N ASP A 60 16.32 -11.98 -13.73
CA ASP A 60 16.76 -12.60 -12.48
C ASP A 60 16.97 -11.59 -11.34
N ALA A 61 16.83 -10.28 -11.61
CA ALA A 61 17.03 -9.24 -10.61
C ALA A 61 16.01 -9.36 -9.45
N PRO A 62 16.42 -9.19 -8.19
CA PRO A 62 15.51 -9.27 -7.05
C PRO A 62 14.53 -8.09 -7.04
N LEU A 63 13.41 -8.23 -6.31
CA LEU A 63 12.45 -7.12 -6.11
C LEU A 63 13.08 -5.90 -5.41
N SER A 64 14.13 -6.10 -4.63
CA SER A 64 14.91 -5.02 -4.02
C SER A 64 15.66 -4.15 -5.04
N ALA A 65 15.74 -4.58 -6.30
CA ALA A 65 16.28 -3.81 -7.43
C ALA A 65 15.17 -3.16 -8.28
N ALA A 66 13.92 -3.16 -7.82
CA ALA A 66 12.80 -2.58 -8.56
C ALA A 66 12.95 -1.06 -8.72
N GLU A 67 12.82 -0.59 -9.96
CA GLU A 67 12.92 0.82 -10.32
C GLU A 67 11.56 1.54 -10.14
N CYS A 68 10.48 0.83 -10.44
CA CYS A 68 9.13 1.31 -10.22
C CYS A 68 8.13 0.17 -9.98
N VAL A 69 6.95 0.52 -9.48
CA VAL A 69 5.83 -0.39 -9.27
C VAL A 69 4.52 0.27 -9.69
N PHE A 70 3.72 -0.45 -10.49
CA PHE A 70 2.36 -0.07 -10.84
C PHE A 70 1.38 -0.73 -9.88
N THR A 71 0.73 0.06 -9.04
CA THR A 71 -0.04 -0.46 -7.89
C THR A 71 -1.53 -0.55 -8.14
N GLY A 72 -2.03 -0.04 -9.27
CA GLY A 72 -3.47 0.03 -9.54
C GLY A 72 -4.19 0.67 -8.35
N ASP A 73 -5.16 -0.05 -7.82
CA ASP A 73 -5.98 0.43 -6.70
C ASP A 73 -5.60 -0.20 -5.36
N ALA A 74 -4.47 -0.92 -5.28
CA ALA A 74 -4.00 -1.49 -4.02
C ALA A 74 -3.35 -0.42 -3.11
N LEU A 75 -2.53 0.46 -3.69
CA LEU A 75 -1.75 1.47 -2.97
C LEU A 75 -1.77 2.80 -3.74
N PHE A 76 -2.05 3.88 -3.01
CA PHE A 76 -2.04 5.26 -3.50
C PHE A 76 -1.01 6.09 -2.74
N SER A 77 -0.69 7.27 -3.27
CA SER A 77 0.00 8.29 -2.49
C SER A 77 -0.85 8.67 -1.27
N GLY A 78 -0.37 8.36 -0.08
CA GLY A 78 -1.06 8.65 1.19
C GLY A 78 -2.23 7.74 1.54
N GLY A 79 -2.46 6.63 0.85
CA GLY A 79 -3.63 5.79 1.11
C GLY A 79 -3.59 4.41 0.45
N VAL A 80 -4.66 3.64 0.66
CA VAL A 80 -4.85 2.29 0.09
C VAL A 80 -6.26 2.18 -0.49
N GLY A 81 -6.47 1.22 -1.39
CA GLY A 81 -7.79 0.91 -1.95
C GLY A 81 -8.81 0.55 -0.88
N ALA A 82 -10.09 0.81 -1.19
CA ALA A 82 -11.19 0.31 -0.36
C ALA A 82 -11.19 -1.23 -0.34
N PHE A 83 -11.47 -1.79 0.84
CA PHE A 83 -11.41 -3.24 1.10
C PHE A 83 -12.76 -3.88 0.81
N PHE A 84 -13.03 -4.24 -0.44
CA PHE A 84 -14.29 -4.89 -0.80
C PHE A 84 -14.27 -6.41 -0.58
N HIS A 85 -13.08 -7.02 -0.59
CA HIS A 85 -12.92 -8.47 -0.65
C HIS A 85 -11.90 -9.04 0.35
N GLY A 86 -11.60 -8.32 1.45
CA GLY A 86 -10.67 -8.77 2.49
C GLY A 86 -10.84 -7.99 3.80
N THR A 87 -10.22 -8.46 4.87
CA THR A 87 -10.17 -7.73 6.14
C THR A 87 -9.04 -6.69 6.13
N ALA A 88 -9.09 -5.72 7.05
CA ALA A 88 -7.99 -4.75 7.19
C ALA A 88 -6.64 -5.42 7.47
N ALA A 89 -6.62 -6.53 8.22
CA ALA A 89 -5.41 -7.30 8.51
C ALA A 89 -4.86 -7.97 7.25
N ASP A 90 -5.74 -8.56 6.43
CA ASP A 90 -5.36 -9.16 5.14
C ASP A 90 -4.75 -8.11 4.22
N CYS A 91 -5.45 -6.99 4.05
CA CYS A 91 -5.01 -5.89 3.20
C CYS A 91 -3.67 -5.32 3.66
N TYR A 92 -3.43 -5.21 4.96
CA TYR A 92 -2.13 -4.80 5.49
C TYR A 92 -1.04 -5.83 5.14
N ALA A 93 -1.28 -7.11 5.38
CA ALA A 93 -0.30 -8.16 5.07
C ALA A 93 0.04 -8.23 3.56
N TYR A 94 -0.95 -8.04 2.69
CA TYR A 94 -0.77 -8.07 1.25
C TYR A 94 -0.13 -6.81 0.67
N THR A 95 -0.50 -5.63 1.17
CA THR A 95 0.00 -4.36 0.62
C THR A 95 1.31 -3.95 1.28
N HIS A 96 1.42 -4.00 2.61
CA HIS A 96 2.69 -3.70 3.28
C HIS A 96 3.65 -4.89 3.23
N GLY A 97 3.23 -6.06 3.73
CA GLY A 97 4.13 -7.21 3.89
C GLY A 97 4.78 -7.68 2.58
N LYS A 98 4.09 -7.59 1.44
CA LYS A 98 4.67 -7.96 0.13
C LYS A 98 5.44 -6.84 -0.56
N LEU A 99 5.14 -5.57 -0.27
CA LEU A 99 5.77 -4.43 -0.95
C LEU A 99 6.91 -3.80 -0.15
N ASP A 100 7.07 -4.15 1.12
CA ASP A 100 8.17 -3.69 1.98
C ASP A 100 9.56 -4.15 1.47
N VAL A 101 9.62 -5.15 0.60
CA VAL A 101 10.87 -5.59 -0.06
C VAL A 101 11.36 -4.62 -1.15
N LEU A 102 10.47 -3.75 -1.64
CA LEU A 102 10.81 -2.76 -2.67
C LEU A 102 11.69 -1.66 -2.05
N PRO A 103 12.72 -1.17 -2.77
CA PRO A 103 13.61 -0.17 -2.23
C PRO A 103 12.86 1.17 -2.03
N GLY A 104 13.30 1.98 -1.06
CA GLY A 104 12.73 3.31 -0.83
C GLY A 104 12.84 4.27 -2.03
N SER A 105 13.73 3.99 -2.98
CA SER A 105 13.84 4.71 -4.25
C SER A 105 12.89 4.23 -5.34
N CYS A 106 12.11 3.16 -5.10
CA CYS A 106 11.15 2.63 -6.05
C CYS A 106 10.02 3.64 -6.26
N LYS A 107 9.78 4.01 -7.52
CA LYS A 107 8.69 4.93 -7.87
C LYS A 107 7.35 4.21 -7.88
N VAL A 108 6.36 4.79 -7.21
CA VAL A 108 4.99 4.23 -7.18
C VAL A 108 4.10 4.93 -8.22
N PHE A 109 3.42 4.13 -9.04
CA PHE A 109 2.44 4.58 -10.04
C PHE A 109 1.06 3.97 -9.74
N CYS A 110 0.17 4.76 -9.15
CA CYS A 110 -1.17 4.33 -8.76
C CYS A 110 -2.23 4.57 -9.85
N GLY A 111 -3.39 3.90 -9.73
CA GLY A 111 -4.47 3.93 -10.71
C GLY A 111 -5.27 5.24 -10.75
N HIS A 112 -5.27 6.00 -9.64
CA HIS A 112 -6.08 7.20 -9.47
C HIS A 112 -5.35 8.34 -8.75
N GLU A 113 -5.76 9.57 -9.07
CA GLU A 113 -5.28 10.80 -8.44
C GLU A 113 -6.12 11.14 -7.20
N TYR A 114 -5.82 10.45 -6.08
CA TYR A 114 -6.44 10.69 -4.78
C TYR A 114 -5.52 11.38 -3.77
N THR A 115 -4.36 11.85 -4.21
CA THR A 115 -3.26 12.32 -3.37
C THR A 115 -3.70 13.44 -2.41
N LEU A 116 -4.45 14.43 -2.90
CA LEU A 116 -4.96 15.52 -2.06
C LEU A 116 -5.97 15.05 -1.01
N THR A 117 -6.93 14.22 -1.42
CA THR A 117 -7.96 13.68 -0.51
C THR A 117 -7.32 12.84 0.59
N ASN A 118 -6.35 12.00 0.23
CA ASN A 118 -5.59 11.17 1.16
C ASN A 118 -4.78 12.02 2.15
N ALA A 119 -4.11 13.07 1.67
CA ALA A 119 -3.36 13.99 2.54
C ALA A 119 -4.25 14.72 3.54
N ARG A 120 -5.46 15.15 3.14
CA ARG A 120 -6.44 15.74 4.04
C ARG A 120 -6.89 14.76 5.12
N PHE A 121 -7.18 13.51 4.75
CA PHE A 121 -7.56 12.48 5.70
C PHE A 121 -6.44 12.14 6.69
N ALA A 122 -5.21 12.02 6.18
CA ALA A 122 -4.01 11.85 7.00
C ALA A 122 -3.85 12.98 8.03
N THR A 123 -3.98 14.24 7.60
CA THR A 123 -3.88 15.40 8.49
C THR A 123 -4.98 15.39 9.56
N TRP A 124 -6.21 15.04 9.17
CA TRP A 124 -7.31 14.88 10.12
C TRP A 124 -7.04 13.78 11.15
N LEU A 125 -6.46 12.65 10.75
CA LEU A 125 -6.06 11.59 11.68
C LEU A 125 -5.00 12.05 12.68
N GLU A 126 -3.94 12.76 12.24
CA GLU A 126 -2.89 13.25 13.14
C GLU A 126 -3.43 14.25 14.18
N THR A 127 -4.35 15.12 13.76
CA THR A 127 -4.94 16.14 14.66
C THR A 127 -5.94 15.57 15.67
N THR A 128 -6.57 14.44 15.35
CA THR A 128 -7.61 13.83 16.20
C THR A 128 -7.12 12.61 16.99
N ASN A 129 -5.95 12.06 16.65
CA ASN A 129 -5.37 10.92 17.31
C ASN A 129 -3.92 11.20 17.72
N ALA A 130 -3.69 11.39 19.03
CA ALA A 130 -2.36 11.66 19.59
C ALA A 130 -1.32 10.55 19.32
N SER A 131 -1.75 9.34 18.93
CA SER A 131 -0.85 8.23 18.54
C SER A 131 -0.54 8.19 17.04
N ALA A 132 -1.24 8.97 16.22
CA ALA A 132 -0.99 9.10 14.78
C ALA A 132 0.03 10.22 14.55
N SER A 133 1.31 9.92 14.71
CA SER A 133 2.41 10.85 14.38
C SER A 133 3.13 10.34 13.12
N GLY A 134 3.14 11.10 12.02
CA GLY A 134 4.10 10.87 10.92
C GLY A 134 3.60 11.01 9.47
N CYS A 135 2.30 11.18 9.23
CA CYS A 135 1.72 11.33 7.89
C CYS A 135 1.88 12.72 7.24
N SER A 136 2.37 13.73 7.96
CA SER A 136 2.62 15.09 7.43
C SER A 136 3.62 15.21 6.26
N ALA A 137 4.24 14.10 5.83
CA ALA A 137 5.35 14.08 4.88
C ALA A 137 4.96 14.18 3.38
N LEU A 138 3.69 14.29 3.00
CA LEU A 138 3.33 14.31 1.57
C LEU A 138 3.70 15.61 0.84
N GLY A 139 4.14 16.67 1.53
CA GLY A 139 4.63 17.90 0.90
C GLY A 139 3.61 18.61 -0.02
N ILE A 140 2.33 18.24 0.06
CA ILE A 140 1.27 18.83 -0.77
C ILE A 140 0.96 20.21 -0.22
N GLN A 141 1.40 21.25 -0.93
CA GLN A 141 0.88 22.60 -0.70
C GLN A 141 -0.44 22.74 -1.47
N GLU A 142 -1.52 22.98 -0.75
CA GLU A 142 -2.75 23.44 -1.38
C GLU A 142 -2.48 24.83 -1.98
N ASN A 143 -2.77 25.00 -3.29
CA ASN A 143 -2.84 26.32 -3.87
C ASN A 143 -4.24 26.89 -3.56
N PRO A 144 -4.38 27.93 -2.73
CA PRO A 144 -5.68 28.45 -2.31
C PRO A 144 -6.53 29.07 -3.44
N SER A 145 -6.00 29.16 -4.66
CA SER A 145 -6.71 29.75 -5.81
C SER A 145 -7.60 28.77 -6.61
N SER A 146 -7.56 27.45 -6.37
CA SER A 146 -8.34 26.46 -7.15
C SER A 146 -9.72 26.12 -6.58
N ALA A 147 -10.25 26.91 -5.63
CA ALA A 147 -11.57 26.71 -5.03
C ALA A 147 -12.75 26.95 -6.00
N LEU A 148 -12.49 27.40 -7.23
CA LEU A 148 -13.50 27.63 -8.27
C LEU A 148 -13.02 27.08 -9.62
N GLY A 149 -13.51 25.91 -10.00
CA GLY A 149 -13.43 25.40 -11.37
C GLY A 149 -12.22 24.49 -11.64
N GLY A 150 -12.52 23.30 -12.20
CA GLY A 150 -11.55 22.24 -12.48
C GLY A 150 -10.34 22.71 -13.28
N GLY A 151 -9.21 22.88 -12.60
CA GLY A 151 -7.89 23.01 -13.18
C GLY A 151 -7.05 21.80 -12.78
N ALA A 152 -6.41 21.17 -13.75
CA ALA A 152 -5.42 20.11 -13.51
C ALA A 152 -4.31 20.65 -12.61
N LEU A 153 -4.16 20.05 -11.43
CA LEU A 153 -3.07 20.35 -10.51
C LEU A 153 -1.85 19.52 -10.92
N GLY A 154 -0.75 20.20 -11.23
CA GLY A 154 0.53 19.57 -11.50
C GLY A 154 1.15 19.08 -10.21
N VAL A 155 1.27 17.76 -10.03
CA VAL A 155 2.31 17.19 -9.18
C VAL A 155 3.65 17.47 -9.86
N ASN A 156 4.60 18.12 -9.17
CA ASN A 156 5.97 18.19 -9.67
C ASN A 156 6.40 16.75 -9.98
N GLY A 157 6.89 16.51 -11.20
CA GLY A 157 7.18 15.18 -11.78
C GLY A 157 8.25 14.33 -11.08
N ALA A 158 8.47 14.53 -9.78
CA ALA A 158 9.12 13.58 -8.91
C ALA A 158 8.06 12.55 -8.49
N GLY A 159 8.13 11.35 -9.06
CA GLY A 159 7.40 10.21 -8.49
C GLY A 159 7.64 10.16 -6.98
N ILE A 160 6.60 9.86 -6.22
CA ILE A 160 6.74 9.69 -4.77
C ILE A 160 7.79 8.61 -4.50
N ASN A 161 8.84 8.97 -3.75
CA ASN A 161 9.87 8.03 -3.31
C ASN A 161 9.37 7.34 -2.05
N GLY A 162 9.20 6.02 -2.10
CA GLY A 162 8.96 5.20 -0.92
C GLY A 162 7.62 4.49 -0.93
N VAL A 163 7.66 3.20 -0.60
CA VAL A 163 6.49 2.32 -0.44
C VAL A 163 6.07 2.22 1.04
N HIS A 164 6.85 2.83 1.93
CA HIS A 164 6.57 2.84 3.36
C HIS A 164 5.47 3.85 3.67
N GLY A 165 4.22 3.37 3.67
CA GLY A 165 3.12 4.04 4.38
C GLY A 165 3.52 4.34 5.83
N CYS A 166 3.07 5.48 6.35
CA CYS A 166 3.33 5.89 7.72
C CYS A 166 2.73 4.88 8.69
N VAL A 167 3.59 4.15 9.41
CA VAL A 167 3.18 3.26 10.50
C VAL A 167 3.20 4.06 11.80
N ALA A 168 2.08 4.05 12.53
CA ALA A 168 2.07 4.45 13.93
C ALA A 168 3.02 3.52 14.70
N SER A 169 4.19 4.03 15.06
CA SER A 169 5.14 3.26 15.86
C SER A 169 4.59 3.12 17.28
N GLY A 170 4.06 1.93 17.58
CA GLY A 170 3.89 1.47 18.95
C GLY A 170 5.25 1.22 19.59
N GLY A 171 5.97 2.30 19.90
CA GLY A 171 7.24 2.25 20.59
C GLY A 171 7.02 2.07 22.09
N SER A 172 7.12 0.85 22.60
CA SER A 172 7.41 0.61 24.01
C SER A 172 8.79 1.18 24.31
N SER A 173 8.84 2.35 24.95
CA SER A 173 10.07 2.93 25.49
C SER A 173 10.50 2.12 26.71
N GLY A 174 11.44 1.21 26.49
CA GLY A 174 12.26 0.68 27.58
C GLY A 174 13.09 1.81 28.18
N SER A 175 12.81 2.16 29.42
CA SER A 175 13.68 2.98 30.26
C SER A 175 13.59 2.43 31.68
N GLY A 176 14.57 1.61 32.05
CA GLY A 176 14.75 1.18 33.43
C GLY A 176 15.38 2.29 34.25
N CYS A 177 14.84 2.56 35.44
CA CYS A 177 15.54 2.54 36.73
C CYS A 177 14.63 3.18 37.81
N GLY A 178 14.48 2.54 38.97
CA GLY A 178 13.99 3.20 40.18
C GLY A 178 12.98 2.41 41.02
N SER A 179 13.52 1.64 41.97
CA SER A 179 12.95 1.15 43.23
C SER A 179 11.61 1.74 43.71
N GLY A 180 10.69 0.85 44.13
CA GLY A 180 9.54 1.22 44.97
C GLY A 180 8.51 0.10 45.14
N GLU A 181 8.68 -0.68 46.22
CA GLU A 181 7.66 -1.41 47.00
C GLU A 181 6.62 -2.28 46.30
N ALA A 182 6.74 -3.59 46.55
CA ALA A 182 5.63 -4.54 46.47
C ALA A 182 4.65 -4.27 47.62
N SER A 183 3.38 -4.06 47.31
CA SER A 183 2.29 -4.31 48.25
C SER A 183 1.12 -4.98 47.53
N GLU A 184 0.73 -6.11 48.08
CA GLU A 184 -0.36 -7.00 47.72
C GLU A 184 -1.71 -6.29 47.56
N ALA A 185 -2.52 -6.77 46.62
CA ALA A 185 -3.97 -6.84 46.80
C ALA A 185 -4.53 -8.01 45.97
N MET A 186 -4.64 -9.15 46.65
CA MET A 186 -5.62 -10.18 46.34
C MET A 186 -7.02 -9.58 46.32
N ALA A 187 -7.81 -9.92 45.30
CA ALA A 187 -9.24 -10.13 45.47
C ALA A 187 -9.70 -11.16 44.42
N SER A 188 -9.65 -12.41 44.86
CA SER A 188 -10.51 -13.49 44.41
C SER A 188 -11.97 -13.05 44.31
N ASN A 189 -12.68 -13.52 43.28
CA ASN A 189 -13.86 -14.33 43.52
C ASN A 189 -14.09 -15.30 42.37
N ASP A 190 -13.97 -16.57 42.76
CA ASP A 190 -14.36 -17.78 42.08
C ASP A 190 -15.85 -18.07 42.34
N ALA A 191 -16.35 -19.10 41.65
CA ALA A 191 -17.65 -19.76 41.73
C ALA A 191 -18.78 -19.11 40.91
N GLY A 192 -19.48 -19.80 40.02
CA GLY A 192 -19.55 -21.21 39.61
C GLY A 192 -20.64 -21.25 38.51
N GLY A 193 -20.55 -22.04 37.45
CA GLY A 193 -20.58 -23.50 37.47
C GLY A 193 -21.98 -23.99 37.05
N ALA A 194 -22.10 -24.56 35.84
CA ALA A 194 -23.05 -25.58 35.36
C ALA A 194 -22.87 -25.67 33.82
N GLN A 195 -22.25 -26.72 33.26
CA GLN A 195 -22.91 -27.96 32.78
C GLN A 195 -24.07 -27.64 31.81
N GLU A 196 -24.14 -28.10 30.57
CA GLU A 196 -23.65 -29.30 29.87
C GLU A 196 -23.47 -28.96 28.38
#